data_AF-A0A067PVB4-F1
#
_entry.id   AF-A0A067PVB4-F1
#
_cell.length_a   1.000
_cell.length_b   1.000
_cell.length_c   1.000
_cell.angle_alpha   90.00
_cell.angle_beta   90.00
_cell.angle_gamma   90.00
#
_symmetry.space_group_name_H-M   'P 1'
#
loop_
_entity.id
_entity.type
_entity.pdbx_description
1 polymer ?
#
loop_
_entity_poly.entity_id
_entity_poly.type
_entity_poly.pdbx_seq_one_letter_code
_entity_poly.pdbx_strand_id
1 'polypeptide(L)'
;MNYHRMLSVLELLENTVKHSDDFPILAASARVCKDWSELALNVLWRHITNLYDLFSLLAPIRKEAQETRYEFVRELSPEDWVNFDRYASRVRALFYVEYLPREGQSESFVLKQLSKTVFDTVAAKCPHPNAILPRLQSIGWNTSVHEIAVASTIFIHEKLEKFIIDIPEAAFGTSL
;
A
#
# COMPACT_ATOMS: atom_id res chain seq x y z
N MET A 1 -15.12 37.91 -1.68
CA MET A 1 -13.64 37.95 -1.73
C MET A 1 -13.04 37.09 -0.62
N ASN A 2 -13.01 35.75 -0.74
CA ASN A 2 -12.37 34.85 0.26
C ASN A 2 -11.44 33.80 -0.36
N TYR A 3 -11.41 33.68 -1.69
CA TYR A 3 -10.58 32.69 -2.40
C TYR A 3 -9.08 32.83 -2.12
N HIS A 4 -8.58 34.06 -1.92
CA HIS A 4 -7.15 34.29 -1.71
C HIS A 4 -6.66 33.77 -0.34
N ARG A 5 -7.49 33.87 0.72
CA ARG A 5 -7.15 33.29 2.04
C ARG A 5 -7.24 31.77 2.03
N MET A 6 -8.24 31.23 1.33
CA MET A 6 -8.41 29.79 1.19
C MET A 6 -7.26 29.14 0.42
N LEU A 7 -6.80 29.76 -0.68
CA LEU A 7 -5.64 29.30 -1.45
C LEU A 7 -4.34 29.35 -0.64
N SER A 8 -4.10 30.42 0.11
CA SER A 8 -2.93 30.51 0.99
C SER A 8 -2.96 29.49 2.13
N VAL A 9 -4.14 29.16 2.67
CA VAL A 9 -4.31 28.08 3.65
C VAL A 9 -4.04 26.72 3.00
N LEU A 10 -4.54 26.47 1.79
CA LEU A 10 -4.30 25.21 1.07
C LEU A 10 -2.84 25.01 0.67
N GLU A 11 -2.13 26.06 0.25
CA GLU A 11 -0.71 26.02 -0.11
C GLU A 11 0.19 25.81 1.11
N LEU A 12 -0.10 26.52 2.22
CA LEU A 12 0.59 26.28 3.48
C LEU A 12 0.32 24.87 3.98
N LEU A 13 -0.92 24.39 3.89
CA LEU A 13 -1.29 23.02 4.25
C LEU A 13 -0.61 21.99 3.36
N GLU A 14 -0.52 22.23 2.05
CA GLU A 14 0.19 21.36 1.13
C GLU A 14 1.66 21.25 1.52
N ASN A 15 2.27 22.35 1.97
CA ASN A 15 3.61 22.32 2.51
C ASN A 15 3.67 21.61 3.88
N THR A 16 2.79 21.86 4.84
CA THR A 16 2.84 21.16 6.13
C THR A 16 2.58 19.67 5.96
N VAL A 17 1.58 19.29 5.18
CA VAL A 17 1.20 17.90 4.91
C VAL A 17 2.28 17.18 4.10
N LYS A 18 2.89 17.81 3.08
CA LYS A 18 4.02 17.20 2.34
C LYS A 18 5.25 16.95 3.20
N HIS A 19 5.48 17.76 4.23
CA HIS A 19 6.67 17.65 5.09
C HIS A 19 6.40 16.96 6.43
N SER A 20 5.14 16.63 6.72
CA SER A 20 4.75 15.88 7.91
C SER A 20 4.59 14.40 7.57
N ASP A 21 5.51 13.57 8.04
CA ASP A 21 5.37 12.10 8.06
C ASP A 21 4.43 11.64 9.20
N ASP A 22 3.80 12.57 9.92
CA ASP A 22 2.95 12.31 11.08
C ASP A 22 1.54 11.85 10.64
N PHE A 23 1.38 10.53 10.58
CA PHE A 23 0.14 9.85 10.20
C PHE A 23 -1.09 10.32 11.01
N PRO A 24 -1.06 10.44 12.36
CA PRO A 24 -2.14 11.04 13.14
C PRO A 24 -2.62 12.41 12.65
N ILE A 25 -1.70 13.32 12.35
CA ILE A 25 -2.03 14.69 11.88
C ILE A 25 -2.67 14.64 10.49
N LEU A 26 -2.15 13.80 9.61
CA LEU A 26 -2.71 13.60 8.27
C LEU A 26 -4.12 13.00 8.33
N ALA A 27 -4.33 12.00 9.19
CA ALA A 27 -5.64 11.37 9.40
C ALA A 27 -6.67 12.33 10.05
N ALA A 28 -6.21 13.25 10.92
CA ALA A 28 -7.05 14.33 11.44
C ALA A 28 -7.42 15.33 10.34
N SER A 29 -6.44 15.77 9.55
CA SER A 29 -6.64 16.69 8.42
C SER A 29 -7.60 16.14 7.38
N ALA A 30 -7.57 14.81 7.15
CA ALA A 30 -8.45 14.15 6.20
C ALA A 30 -9.95 14.26 6.54
N ARG A 31 -10.28 14.62 7.78
CA ARG A 31 -11.66 14.70 8.32
C ARG A 31 -12.20 16.13 8.43
N VAL A 32 -11.42 17.15 8.09
CA VAL A 32 -11.78 18.57 8.31
C VAL A 32 -12.78 19.07 7.26
N CYS A 33 -12.41 19.05 5.98
CA CYS A 33 -13.28 19.43 4.87
C CYS A 33 -12.87 18.70 3.59
N LYS A 34 -13.65 18.82 2.49
CA LYS A 34 -13.42 18.07 1.24
C LYS A 34 -12.02 18.30 0.65
N ASP A 35 -11.58 19.55 0.57
CA ASP A 35 -10.28 19.89 -0.03
C ASP A 35 -9.11 19.37 0.82
N TRP A 36 -9.25 19.46 2.15
CA TRP A 36 -8.28 18.93 3.09
C TRP A 36 -8.23 17.40 3.05
N SER A 37 -9.40 16.77 2.89
CA SER A 37 -9.52 15.32 2.70
C SER A 37 -8.74 14.85 1.49
N GLU A 38 -8.94 15.51 0.34
CA GLU A 38 -8.26 15.15 -0.90
C GLU A 38 -6.74 15.31 -0.80
N LEU A 39 -6.26 16.39 -0.19
CA LEU A 39 -4.83 16.63 -0.01
C LEU A 39 -4.18 15.66 0.98
N ALA A 40 -4.81 15.46 2.14
CA ALA A 40 -4.31 14.57 3.17
C ALA A 40 -4.29 13.12 2.69
N LEU A 41 -5.35 12.65 2.01
CA LEU A 41 -5.38 11.32 1.41
C LEU A 41 -4.33 11.15 0.31
N ASN A 42 -4.06 12.19 -0.48
CA ASN A 42 -2.98 12.16 -1.47
C ASN A 42 -1.61 11.95 -0.84
N VAL A 43 -1.36 12.44 0.38
CA VAL A 43 -0.10 12.23 1.08
C VAL A 43 -0.09 10.89 1.80
N LEU A 44 -1.15 10.56 2.56
CA LEU A 44 -1.29 9.30 3.30
C LEU A 44 -1.10 8.07 2.41
N TRP A 45 -1.71 8.08 1.22
CA TRP A 45 -1.67 6.94 0.31
C TRP A 45 -0.55 7.01 -0.71
N ARG A 46 0.27 8.08 -0.70
CA ARG A 46 1.33 8.27 -1.71
C ARG A 46 2.38 7.16 -1.66
N HIS A 47 2.78 6.81 -0.44
CA HIS A 47 3.82 5.82 -0.16
C HIS A 47 3.22 4.73 0.71
N ILE A 48 3.05 3.54 0.14
CA ILE A 48 2.51 2.39 0.86
C ILE A 48 3.64 1.45 1.23
N THR A 49 3.78 1.18 2.52
CA THR A 49 4.73 0.21 3.06
C THR A 49 4.07 -1.12 3.45
N ASN A 50 2.74 -1.15 3.45
CA ASN A 50 1.96 -2.29 3.91
C ASN A 50 0.76 -2.53 2.98
N LEU A 51 0.85 -3.58 2.15
CA LEU A 51 -0.24 -3.97 1.25
C LEU A 51 -1.49 -4.44 1.99
N TYR A 52 -1.37 -4.86 3.25
CA TYR A 52 -2.54 -5.22 4.06
C TYR A 52 -3.53 -4.07 4.16
N ASP A 53 -3.07 -2.85 4.42
CA ASP A 53 -3.96 -1.70 4.64
C ASP A 53 -4.69 -1.31 3.34
N LEU A 54 -3.98 -1.43 2.20
CA LEU A 54 -4.53 -1.17 0.89
C LEU A 54 -5.55 -2.26 0.47
N PHE A 55 -5.21 -3.53 0.59
CA PHE A 55 -6.12 -4.62 0.20
C PHE A 55 -7.28 -4.82 1.19
N SER A 56 -7.15 -4.36 2.44
CA SER A 56 -8.27 -4.33 3.39
C SER A 56 -9.43 -3.42 2.93
N LEU A 57 -9.19 -2.54 1.94
CA LEU A 57 -10.24 -1.74 1.31
C LEU A 57 -11.13 -2.57 0.37
N LEU A 58 -10.64 -3.70 -0.15
CA LEU A 58 -11.40 -4.60 -1.03
C LEU A 58 -12.33 -5.51 -0.22
N ALA A 59 -11.78 -6.19 0.78
CA ALA A 59 -12.55 -6.99 1.71
C ALA A 59 -11.80 -7.10 3.03
N PRO A 60 -12.49 -7.43 4.14
CA PRO A 60 -11.82 -7.69 5.40
C PRO A 60 -10.76 -8.78 5.23
N ILE A 61 -9.55 -8.49 5.69
CA ILE A 61 -8.44 -9.44 5.71
C ILE A 61 -8.23 -9.90 7.15
N ARG A 62 -8.12 -11.21 7.37
CA ARG A 62 -7.87 -11.80 8.69
C ARG A 62 -6.82 -12.89 8.61
N LYS A 63 -6.18 -13.14 9.75
CA LYS A 63 -5.29 -14.27 9.97
C LYS A 63 -6.08 -15.32 10.73
N GLU A 64 -6.21 -16.52 10.16
CA GLU A 64 -6.81 -17.65 10.89
C GLU A 64 -5.88 -18.10 12.01
N ALA A 65 -6.43 -18.70 13.08
CA ALA A 65 -5.69 -19.03 14.29
C ALA A 65 -4.51 -19.98 14.06
N GLN A 66 -4.58 -20.80 13.00
CA GLN A 66 -3.57 -21.79 12.63
C GLN A 66 -2.63 -21.29 11.52
N GLU A 67 -2.99 -20.19 10.87
CA GLU A 67 -2.24 -19.67 9.73
C GLU A 67 -1.21 -18.64 10.20
N THR A 68 -0.13 -18.51 9.43
CA THR A 68 0.89 -17.47 9.67
C THR A 68 0.60 -16.19 8.90
N ARG A 69 -0.16 -16.30 7.80
CA ARG A 69 -0.44 -15.24 6.83
C ARG A 69 -1.91 -14.81 6.84
N TYR A 70 -2.14 -13.63 6.29
CA TYR A 70 -3.42 -12.95 6.23
C TYR A 70 -4.13 -13.21 4.90
N GLU A 71 -5.44 -13.49 4.94
CA GLU A 71 -6.28 -13.82 3.79
C GLU A 71 -7.60 -13.04 3.78
N PHE A 72 -8.26 -12.96 2.62
CA PHE A 72 -9.59 -12.36 2.53
C PHE A 72 -10.63 -13.24 3.23
N VAL A 73 -11.49 -12.63 4.03
CA VAL A 73 -12.57 -13.33 4.76
C VAL A 73 -13.72 -13.74 3.82
N ARG A 74 -13.83 -13.10 2.65
CA ARG A 74 -14.86 -13.34 1.65
C ARG A 74 -14.33 -13.11 0.25
N GLU A 75 -15.07 -13.59 -0.74
CA GLU A 75 -14.79 -13.28 -2.14
C GLU A 75 -14.98 -11.79 -2.46
N LEU A 76 -14.20 -11.32 -3.44
CA LEU A 76 -14.29 -9.95 -3.95
C LEU A 76 -15.45 -9.81 -4.93
N SER A 77 -16.25 -8.77 -4.72
CA SER A 77 -17.32 -8.34 -5.61
C SER A 77 -16.88 -7.14 -6.45
N PRO A 78 -17.55 -6.85 -7.59
CA PRO A 78 -17.23 -5.67 -8.39
C PRO A 78 -17.33 -4.34 -7.62
N GLU A 79 -18.23 -4.24 -6.64
CA GLU A 79 -18.45 -3.02 -5.86
C GLU A 79 -17.28 -2.68 -4.93
N ASP A 80 -16.52 -3.68 -4.50
CA ASP A 80 -15.35 -3.52 -3.62
C ASP A 80 -14.25 -2.68 -4.27
N TRP A 81 -14.16 -2.73 -5.60
CA TRP A 81 -13.17 -2.00 -6.39
C TRP A 81 -13.45 -0.51 -6.45
N VAL A 82 -14.72 -0.07 -6.31
CA VAL A 82 -15.09 1.35 -6.39
C VAL A 82 -14.40 2.16 -5.30
N ASN A 83 -14.35 1.63 -4.07
CA ASN A 83 -13.66 2.29 -2.97
C ASN A 83 -12.15 2.17 -3.14
N PHE A 84 -11.66 1.00 -3.54
CA PHE A 84 -10.24 0.75 -3.75
C PHE A 84 -9.63 1.71 -4.78
N ASP A 85 -10.27 1.90 -5.94
CA ASP A 85 -9.76 2.72 -7.04
C ASP A 85 -9.51 4.18 -6.63
N ARG A 86 -10.33 4.70 -5.70
CA ARG A 86 -10.17 6.05 -5.15
C ARG A 86 -8.85 6.24 -4.41
N TYR A 87 -8.33 5.20 -3.78
CA TYR A 87 -7.07 5.23 -3.04
C TYR A 87 -5.91 4.75 -3.92
N ALA A 88 -6.14 3.71 -4.72
CA ALA A 88 -5.17 3.14 -5.65
C ALA A 88 -4.56 4.18 -6.59
N SER A 89 -5.38 5.10 -7.11
CA SER A 89 -4.94 6.19 -7.98
C SER A 89 -4.04 7.24 -7.32
N ARG A 90 -3.88 7.19 -5.99
CA ARG A 90 -3.00 8.08 -5.20
C ARG A 90 -1.64 7.46 -4.90
N VAL A 91 -1.54 6.13 -4.97
CA VAL A 91 -0.31 5.40 -4.69
C VAL A 91 0.71 5.68 -5.80
N ARG A 92 1.91 6.14 -5.40
CA ARG A 92 3.03 6.42 -6.30
C ARG A 92 4.26 5.58 -5.99
N ALA A 93 4.42 5.17 -4.74
CA ALA A 93 5.47 4.28 -4.33
C ALA A 93 4.91 3.16 -3.47
N LEU A 94 5.37 1.94 -3.73
CA LEU A 94 5.06 0.75 -2.97
C LEU A 94 6.36 0.13 -2.47
N PHE A 95 6.45 -0.08 -1.17
CA PHE A 95 7.53 -0.84 -0.55
C PHE A 95 6.93 -2.03 0.18
N TYR A 96 7.23 -3.24 -0.25
CA TYR A 96 6.74 -4.46 0.38
C TYR A 96 7.90 -5.19 1.06
N VAL A 97 7.72 -5.55 2.33
CA VAL A 97 8.68 -6.34 3.10
C VAL A 97 7.97 -7.54 3.69
N GLU A 98 8.46 -8.74 3.39
CA GLU A 98 7.85 -9.97 3.89
C GLU A 98 8.33 -10.36 5.29
N TYR A 99 9.58 -10.11 5.66
CA TYR A 99 10.16 -10.61 6.92
C TYR A 99 10.27 -9.53 8.00
N LEU A 100 10.11 -9.97 9.25
CA LEU A 100 10.35 -9.13 10.41
C LEU A 100 11.81 -8.64 10.39
N PRO A 101 12.07 -7.39 10.83
CA PRO A 101 13.41 -6.94 11.14
C PRO A 101 14.09 -7.95 12.09
N ARG A 102 15.39 -8.22 11.88
CA ARG A 102 16.17 -9.09 12.78
C ARG A 102 16.02 -8.62 14.22
N GLU A 103 16.05 -9.56 15.17
CA GLU A 103 16.00 -9.29 16.61
C GLU A 103 16.89 -8.09 16.98
N GLY A 104 16.29 -7.06 17.60
CA GLY A 104 16.98 -5.83 18.00
C GLY A 104 16.58 -4.56 17.22
N GLN A 105 15.76 -4.65 16.18
CA GLN A 105 15.12 -3.49 15.55
C GLN A 105 13.69 -3.32 16.07
N SER A 106 13.35 -2.07 16.42
CA SER A 106 12.11 -1.63 17.10
C SER A 106 10.84 -2.44 16.76
N GLU A 107 10.15 -2.93 17.81
CA GLU A 107 8.90 -3.71 17.77
C GLU A 107 7.69 -2.96 17.14
N SER A 108 7.89 -1.73 16.66
CA SER A 108 6.79 -0.85 16.26
C SER A 108 6.19 -1.13 14.88
N PHE A 109 6.76 -2.03 14.06
CA PHE A 109 6.20 -2.43 12.77
C PHE A 109 5.95 -3.94 12.72
N VAL A 110 4.76 -4.36 13.17
CA VAL A 110 4.26 -5.71 12.89
C VAL A 110 3.86 -5.78 11.42
N LEU A 111 4.73 -6.36 10.59
CA LEU A 111 4.42 -6.59 9.18
C LEU A 111 3.32 -7.66 9.06
N LYS A 112 2.18 -7.28 8.46
CA LYS A 112 1.06 -8.18 8.22
C LYS A 112 1.27 -8.89 6.89
N GLN A 113 1.93 -10.04 6.95
CA GLN A 113 2.24 -10.85 5.77
C GLN A 113 0.97 -11.38 5.09
N LEU A 114 0.81 -11.07 3.81
CA LEU A 114 -0.32 -11.55 3.01
C LEU A 114 -0.04 -12.93 2.42
N SER A 115 -1.07 -13.77 2.38
CA SER A 115 -1.01 -15.06 1.69
C SER A 115 -0.97 -14.88 0.18
N LYS A 116 -0.41 -15.85 -0.54
CA LYS A 116 -0.42 -15.89 -2.01
C LYS A 116 -1.85 -15.81 -2.56
N THR A 117 -2.80 -16.44 -1.88
CA THR A 117 -4.22 -16.46 -2.24
C THR A 117 -4.82 -15.07 -2.36
N VAL A 118 -4.35 -14.10 -1.56
CA VAL A 118 -4.74 -12.69 -1.65
C VAL A 118 -4.33 -12.12 -2.99
N PHE A 119 -3.07 -12.29 -3.38
CA PHE A 119 -2.53 -11.80 -4.64
C PHE A 119 -3.20 -12.47 -5.84
N ASP A 120 -3.42 -13.78 -5.78
CA ASP A 120 -4.11 -14.54 -6.84
C ASP A 120 -5.56 -14.06 -7.02
N THR A 121 -6.28 -13.85 -5.91
CA THR A 121 -7.65 -13.34 -5.93
C THR A 121 -7.72 -11.94 -6.51
N VAL A 122 -6.81 -11.07 -6.09
CA VAL A 122 -6.68 -9.70 -6.62
C VAL A 122 -6.39 -9.74 -8.12
N ALA A 123 -5.42 -10.53 -8.56
CA ALA A 123 -5.07 -10.67 -9.97
C ALA A 123 -6.25 -11.18 -10.82
N ALA A 124 -7.00 -12.15 -10.30
CA ALA A 124 -8.11 -12.78 -11.01
C ALA A 124 -9.38 -11.92 -11.07
N LYS A 125 -9.65 -11.12 -10.03
CA LYS A 125 -10.90 -10.35 -9.89
C LYS A 125 -10.76 -8.86 -10.21
N CYS A 126 -9.53 -8.37 -10.44
CA CYS A 126 -9.30 -6.96 -10.77
C CYS A 126 -9.94 -6.59 -12.12
N PRO A 127 -10.81 -5.55 -12.16
CA PRO A 127 -11.38 -5.04 -13.40
C PRO A 127 -10.34 -4.43 -14.36
N HIS A 128 -9.17 -4.08 -13.84
CA HIS A 128 -8.11 -3.38 -14.55
C HIS A 128 -6.79 -4.16 -14.47
N PRO A 129 -6.67 -5.28 -15.21
CA PRO A 129 -5.45 -6.08 -15.23
C PRO A 129 -4.29 -5.20 -15.71
N ASN A 130 -3.19 -5.19 -14.96
CA ASN A 130 -2.01 -4.33 -15.17
C ASN A 130 -2.22 -2.83 -14.90
N ALA A 131 -3.26 -2.45 -14.15
CA ALA A 131 -3.43 -1.06 -13.71
C ALA A 131 -4.05 -0.97 -12.31
N ILE A 132 -3.84 -1.98 -11.46
CA ILE A 132 -4.36 -2.00 -10.08
C ILE A 132 -3.92 -0.78 -9.28
N LEU A 133 -2.69 -0.28 -9.53
CA LEU A 133 -2.18 0.97 -8.99
C LEU A 133 -1.79 1.87 -10.17
N PRO A 134 -2.72 2.58 -10.82
CA PRO A 134 -2.53 3.14 -12.15
C PRO A 134 -1.54 4.31 -12.24
N ARG A 135 -1.06 4.80 -11.09
CA ARG A 135 -0.09 5.90 -10.97
C ARG A 135 1.16 5.51 -10.20
N LEU A 136 1.41 4.21 -10.04
CA LEU A 136 2.60 3.71 -9.37
C LEU A 136 3.83 4.01 -10.23
N GLN A 137 4.85 4.58 -9.59
CA GLN A 137 6.10 5.00 -10.22
C GLN A 137 7.28 4.20 -9.69
N SER A 138 7.20 3.69 -8.46
CA SER A 138 8.31 2.97 -7.84
C SER A 138 7.82 1.79 -7.00
N ILE A 139 8.44 0.64 -7.21
CA ILE A 139 8.24 -0.56 -6.40
C ILE A 139 9.60 -0.96 -5.81
N GLY A 140 9.64 -1.13 -4.49
CA GLY A 140 10.66 -1.92 -3.81
C GLY A 140 10.00 -3.16 -3.22
N TRP A 141 10.46 -4.32 -3.62
CA TRP A 141 9.86 -5.60 -3.28
C TRP A 141 10.88 -6.49 -2.59
N ASN A 142 10.72 -6.69 -1.29
CA ASN A 142 11.63 -7.46 -0.48
C ASN A 142 10.95 -8.77 -0.02
N THR A 143 11.23 -9.84 -0.75
CA THR A 143 10.73 -11.20 -0.47
C THR A 143 11.80 -12.26 -0.78
N SER A 144 11.82 -13.33 0.00
CA SER A 144 12.63 -14.54 -0.23
C SER A 144 11.77 -15.66 -0.82
N VAL A 145 10.45 -15.42 -0.94
CA VAL A 145 9.48 -16.40 -1.40
C VAL A 145 9.19 -16.13 -2.87
N HIS A 146 9.62 -17.05 -3.73
CA HIS A 146 9.50 -16.92 -5.18
C HIS A 146 8.06 -16.62 -5.64
N GLU A 147 7.06 -17.28 -5.06
CA GLU A 147 5.65 -17.06 -5.40
C GLU A 147 5.18 -15.64 -5.10
N ILE A 148 5.64 -15.06 -3.98
CA ILE A 148 5.34 -13.68 -3.60
C ILE A 148 6.15 -12.70 -4.45
N ALA A 149 7.35 -13.07 -4.89
CA ALA A 149 8.11 -12.30 -5.88
C ALA A 149 7.36 -12.20 -7.21
N VAL A 150 6.80 -13.32 -7.70
CA VAL A 150 5.98 -13.33 -8.92
C VAL A 150 4.70 -12.52 -8.75
N ALA A 151 4.09 -12.54 -7.57
CA ALA A 151 2.90 -11.74 -7.28
C ALA A 151 3.12 -10.22 -7.45
N SER A 152 4.36 -9.72 -7.35
CA SER A 152 4.68 -8.31 -7.61
C SER A 152 4.34 -7.86 -9.04
N THR A 153 4.22 -8.80 -9.99
CA THR A 153 3.92 -8.52 -11.40
C THR A 153 2.56 -7.88 -11.62
N ILE A 154 1.59 -8.07 -10.70
CA ILE A 154 0.26 -7.43 -10.79
C ILE A 154 0.33 -5.90 -10.77
N PHE A 155 1.44 -5.35 -10.28
CA PHE A 155 1.68 -3.92 -10.18
C PHE A 155 2.49 -3.35 -11.35
N ILE A 156 2.91 -4.18 -12.31
CA ILE A 156 3.71 -3.73 -13.45
C ILE A 156 2.78 -3.09 -14.48
N HIS A 157 3.05 -1.83 -14.83
CA HIS A 157 2.30 -1.06 -15.82
C HIS A 157 3.15 0.02 -16.48
N GLU A 158 2.62 0.68 -17.52
CA GLU A 158 3.37 1.59 -18.40
C GLU A 158 4.03 2.81 -17.71
N LYS A 159 3.58 3.21 -16.52
CA LYS A 159 4.11 4.40 -15.81
C LYS A 159 5.08 4.04 -14.68
N LEU A 160 5.37 2.76 -14.53
CA LEU A 160 6.34 2.29 -13.55
C LEU A 160 7.74 2.69 -14.02
N GLU A 161 8.41 3.55 -13.24
CA GLU A 161 9.74 4.05 -13.56
C GLU A 161 10.84 3.21 -12.90
N LYS A 162 10.54 2.64 -11.72
CA LYS A 162 11.50 1.90 -10.90
C LYS A 162 10.89 0.62 -10.36
N PHE A 163 11.57 -0.49 -10.58
CA PHE A 163 11.20 -1.80 -10.06
C PHE A 163 12.45 -2.45 -9.47
N ILE A 164 12.44 -2.63 -8.16
CA ILE A 164 13.56 -3.21 -7.40
C ILE A 164 13.00 -4.44 -6.68
N ILE A 165 13.61 -5.60 -6.93
CA ILE A 165 13.39 -6.81 -6.13
C ILE A 165 14.66 -7.05 -5.33
N ASP A 166 14.54 -6.99 -4.01
CA ASP A 166 15.60 -7.33 -3.09
C ASP A 166 15.35 -8.73 -2.52
N ILE A 167 16.28 -9.65 -2.79
CA ILE A 167 16.26 -11.01 -2.25
C ILE A 167 17.32 -11.05 -1.14
N PRO A 168 16.94 -11.18 0.14
CA PRO A 168 17.88 -11.16 1.23
C PRO A 168 18.77 -12.39 1.20
N GLU A 169 20.06 -12.16 1.37
CA GLU A 169 21.11 -13.18 1.33
C GLU A 169 20.90 -14.33 2.34
N ALA A 170 20.15 -14.08 3.43
CA ALA A 170 19.78 -15.09 4.42
C ALA A 170 18.90 -16.23 3.87
N ALA A 171 18.30 -16.07 2.69
CA ALA A 171 17.52 -17.12 2.04
C ALA A 171 18.38 -18.25 1.43
N PHE A 172 19.70 -18.06 1.34
CA PHE A 172 20.64 -19.04 0.77
C PHE A 172 21.32 -19.95 1.83
N GLY A 173 20.92 -19.87 3.10
CA GLY A 173 21.59 -20.58 4.19
C GLY A 173 20.76 -21.69 4.83
N THR A 174 20.87 -22.92 4.31
CA THR A 174 21.34 -24.13 5.02
C THR A 174 21.26 -25.34 4.09
N SER A 175 22.33 -25.59 3.34
CA SER A 175 22.65 -26.90 2.78
C SER A 175 24.12 -27.19 3.06
N LEU A 176 24.41 -27.69 4.26
CA LEU A 176 25.62 -28.44 4.59
C LEU A 176 25.23 -29.58 5.52
#